data_AF-A0A1X0N1G0-F1
#
_entry.id   AF-A0A1X0N1G0-F1
#
_cell.length_a   1.000
_cell.length_b   1.000
_cell.length_c   1.000
_cell.angle_alpha   90.00
_cell.angle_beta   90.00
_cell.angle_gamma   90.00
#
_symmetry.space_group_name_H-M   'P 1'
#
loop_
_entity.id
_entity.type
_entity.pdbx_description
1 polymer ?
#
loop_
_entity_poly.entity_id
_entity_poly.type
_entity_poly.pdbx_seq_one_letter_code
_entity_poly.pdbx_strand_id
1 'polypeptide(L)'
;MEKQIVAPKQKLTLSDPKVRAWLFQIITVIAVVSLGWFMFDNTQTNLQHRGITSGFGFLERSAGFGIAQHLIDYSEADSYARVFVIGLLNTLLVSVIGIILATLLGFIIGVARLSPNWMISKLATVYVEVFRNIPPLLQILFWYTAVFLTLPG
;
A
#
# COMPACT_ATOMS: atom_id res chain seq x y z
N MET A 1 2.00 -14.87 -70.77
CA MET A 1 0.75 -15.06 -70.02
C MET A 1 1.11 -15.63 -68.66
N GLU A 2 1.09 -14.78 -67.63
CA GLU A 2 1.46 -15.12 -66.26
C GLU A 2 0.28 -15.78 -65.55
N LYS A 3 0.45 -17.03 -65.12
CA LYS A 3 -0.61 -17.79 -64.45
C LYS A 3 -0.44 -17.61 -62.95
N GLN A 4 -1.22 -16.71 -62.35
CA GLN A 4 -1.26 -16.52 -60.90
C GLN A 4 -1.70 -17.82 -60.21
N ILE A 5 -0.86 -18.31 -59.29
CA ILE A 5 -1.17 -19.46 -58.44
C ILE A 5 -1.98 -18.93 -57.25
N VAL A 6 -3.30 -19.14 -57.28
CA VAL A 6 -4.19 -18.85 -56.15
C VAL A 6 -4.06 -19.98 -55.13
N ALA A 7 -3.53 -19.68 -53.95
CA ALA A 7 -3.42 -20.64 -52.85
C ALA A 7 -4.82 -21.13 -52.41
N PRO A 8 -5.00 -22.44 -52.10
CA PRO A 8 -6.30 -22.97 -51.74
C PRO A 8 -6.74 -22.45 -50.36
N LYS A 9 -7.98 -21.95 -50.25
CA LYS A 9 -8.60 -21.59 -48.97
C LYS A 9 -8.67 -22.83 -48.07
N GLN A 10 -7.84 -22.85 -47.03
CA GLN A 10 -7.78 -23.92 -46.04
C GLN A 10 -9.15 -24.08 -45.38
N LYS A 11 -9.83 -25.20 -45.62
CA LYS A 11 -11.10 -25.54 -44.97
C LYS A 11 -10.79 -25.88 -43.51
N LEU A 12 -11.23 -25.03 -42.58
CA LEU A 12 -11.13 -25.28 -41.14
C LEU A 12 -11.73 -26.65 -40.82
N THR A 13 -10.87 -27.61 -40.50
CA THR A 13 -11.24 -29.01 -40.22
C THR A 13 -10.83 -29.32 -38.79
N LEU A 14 -11.66 -30.02 -38.02
CA LEU A 14 -11.42 -30.35 -36.60
C LEU A 14 -10.16 -31.21 -36.37
N SER A 15 -9.61 -31.80 -37.43
CA SER A 15 -8.36 -32.54 -37.44
C SER A 15 -7.11 -31.65 -37.53
N ASP A 16 -7.26 -30.35 -37.81
CA ASP A 16 -6.14 -29.41 -37.86
C ASP A 16 -5.58 -29.20 -36.43
N PRO A 17 -4.29 -29.45 -36.20
CA PRO A 17 -3.67 -29.29 -34.89
C PRO A 17 -3.84 -27.87 -34.31
N LYS A 18 -3.92 -26.84 -35.15
CA LYS A 18 -4.15 -25.45 -34.70
C LYS A 18 -5.58 -25.25 -34.19
N VAL A 19 -6.58 -25.79 -34.91
CA VAL A 19 -8.00 -25.69 -34.52
C VAL A 19 -8.25 -26.44 -33.21
N ARG A 20 -7.66 -27.64 -33.05
CA ARG A 20 -7.77 -28.43 -31.83
C ARG A 20 -7.08 -27.77 -30.62
N ALA A 21 -5.91 -27.15 -30.82
CA ALA A 21 -5.23 -26.40 -29.76
C ALA A 21 -6.08 -25.22 -29.26
N TRP A 22 -6.64 -24.42 -30.18
CA TRP A 22 -7.55 -23.32 -29.83
C TRP A 22 -8.81 -23.80 -29.12
N LEU A 23 -9.40 -24.92 -29.58
CA LEU A 23 -10.58 -25.51 -28.95
C LEU A 23 -10.31 -25.92 -27.50
N PHE A 24 -9.20 -26.64 -27.24
CA PHE A 24 -8.85 -27.02 -25.86
C PHE A 24 -8.50 -25.81 -25.00
N GLN A 25 -7.79 -24.81 -25.53
CA GLN A 25 -7.47 -23.60 -24.77
C GLN A 25 -8.72 -22.82 -24.38
N ILE A 26 -9.70 -22.66 -25.29
CA ILE A 26 -10.98 -22.02 -25.00
C ILE A 26 -11.75 -22.82 -23.93
N ILE A 27 -11.81 -24.14 -24.06
CA ILE A 27 -12.47 -25.01 -23.07
C ILE A 27 -11.80 -24.87 -21.71
N THR A 28 -10.47 -24.90 -21.65
CA THR A 28 -9.72 -24.73 -20.39
C THR A 28 -9.96 -23.36 -19.78
N VAL A 29 -9.94 -22.27 -20.56
CA VAL A 29 -10.24 -20.93 -20.05
C VAL A 29 -11.66 -20.86 -19.49
N ILE A 30 -12.65 -21.38 -20.23
CA ILE A 30 -14.04 -21.43 -19.75
C ILE A 30 -14.14 -22.22 -18.44
N ALA A 31 -13.49 -23.38 -18.36
CA ALA A 31 -13.49 -24.22 -17.16
C ALA A 31 -12.83 -23.53 -15.95
N VAL A 32 -11.71 -22.82 -16.16
CA VAL A 32 -11.02 -22.09 -15.08
C VAL A 32 -11.85 -20.90 -14.61
N VAL A 33 -12.41 -20.12 -15.55
CA VAL A 33 -13.24 -18.96 -15.22
C VAL A 33 -14.53 -19.39 -14.50
N SER A 34 -15.19 -20.45 -14.96
CA SER A 34 -16.40 -20.97 -14.31
C SER A 34 -16.12 -21.54 -12.93
N LEU A 35 -15.01 -22.26 -12.75
CA LEU A 35 -14.57 -22.73 -11.44
C LEU A 35 -14.28 -21.56 -10.49
N GLY A 36 -13.55 -20.54 -10.96
CA GLY A 36 -13.26 -19.34 -10.18
C GLY A 36 -14.53 -18.59 -9.78
N TRP A 37 -15.48 -18.44 -10.70
CA TRP A 37 -16.78 -17.83 -10.43
C TRP A 37 -17.58 -18.63 -9.40
N PHE A 38 -17.63 -19.95 -9.54
CA PHE A 38 -18.29 -20.84 -8.59
C PHE A 38 -17.69 -20.72 -7.18
N MET A 39 -16.36 -20.70 -7.07
CA MET A 39 -15.70 -20.54 -5.77
C MET A 39 -15.97 -19.17 -5.15
N PHE A 40 -15.95 -18.11 -5.97
CA PHE A 40 -16.23 -16.75 -5.51
C PHE A 40 -17.65 -16.63 -4.98
N ASP A 41 -18.64 -17.06 -5.77
CA ASP A 41 -20.06 -17.03 -5.39
C ASP A 41 -20.31 -17.87 -4.13
N ASN A 42 -19.82 -19.12 -4.10
CA ASN A 42 -19.94 -19.97 -2.93
C ASN A 42 -19.32 -19.32 -1.68
N THR A 43 -18.16 -18.68 -1.82
CA THR A 43 -17.51 -17.97 -0.70
C THR A 43 -18.35 -16.79 -0.25
N GLN A 44 -18.81 -15.96 -1.17
CA GLN A 44 -19.62 -14.78 -0.86
C GLN A 44 -20.92 -15.16 -0.15
N THR A 45 -21.65 -16.15 -0.66
CA THR A 45 -22.88 -16.65 -0.03
C THR A 45 -22.62 -17.18 1.38
N ASN A 46 -21.55 -17.96 1.57
CA ASN A 46 -21.18 -18.47 2.90
C ASN A 46 -20.78 -17.36 3.88
N LEU A 47 -20.11 -16.30 3.41
CA LEU A 47 -19.75 -15.14 4.23
C LEU A 47 -20.98 -14.32 4.62
N GLN A 48 -21.90 -14.10 3.68
CA GLN A 48 -23.17 -13.40 3.92
C GLN A 48 -24.04 -14.13 4.94
N HIS A 49 -24.16 -15.47 4.85
CA HIS A 49 -24.88 -16.28 5.83
C HIS A 49 -24.29 -16.20 7.25
N ARG A 50 -23.00 -15.87 7.37
CA ARG A 50 -22.31 -15.67 8.66
C ARG A 50 -22.28 -14.21 9.11
N GLY A 51 -22.99 -13.32 8.42
CA GLY A 51 -22.99 -11.88 8.71
C GLY A 51 -21.66 -11.18 8.44
N ILE A 52 -20.70 -11.85 7.80
CA ILE A 52 -19.41 -11.26 7.44
C ILE A 52 -19.62 -10.44 6.18
N THR A 53 -19.65 -9.12 6.34
CA THR A 53 -19.67 -8.20 5.19
C THR A 53 -18.30 -8.21 4.55
N SER A 54 -18.19 -8.86 3.39
CA SER A 54 -16.97 -8.87 2.61
C SER A 54 -16.99 -7.76 1.54
N GLY A 55 -15.82 -7.38 1.01
CA GLY A 55 -15.68 -6.35 -0.02
C GLY A 55 -15.49 -4.93 0.54
N PHE A 56 -15.73 -3.91 -0.28
CA PHE A 56 -15.46 -2.50 0.03
C PHE A 56 -16.63 -1.73 0.65
N GLY A 57 -17.77 -2.38 0.90
CA GLY A 57 -18.95 -1.73 1.49
C GLY A 57 -18.71 -1.15 2.89
N PHE A 58 -17.63 -1.55 3.57
CA PHE A 58 -17.23 -0.92 4.83
C PHE A 58 -16.80 0.54 4.67
N LEU A 59 -16.31 0.93 3.50
CA LEU A 59 -15.83 2.29 3.23
C LEU A 59 -16.94 3.34 3.34
N GLU A 60 -18.19 2.95 3.08
CA GLU A 60 -19.37 3.82 3.18
C GLU A 60 -19.96 3.87 4.59
N ARG A 61 -19.56 2.96 5.48
CA ARG A 61 -20.04 2.93 6.86
C ARG A 61 -19.45 4.11 7.65
N SER A 62 -20.23 4.64 8.57
CA SER A 62 -19.77 5.65 9.52
C SER A 62 -18.67 5.08 10.41
N ALA A 63 -17.62 5.88 10.63
CA ALA A 63 -16.43 5.50 11.39
C ALA A 63 -16.74 5.37 12.88
N GLY A 64 -17.50 6.31 13.45
CA GLY A 64 -17.90 6.28 14.87
C GLY A 64 -16.77 6.52 15.87
N PHE A 65 -15.65 7.10 15.43
CA PHE A 65 -14.55 7.51 16.31
C PHE A 65 -13.95 8.85 15.87
N GLY A 66 -13.51 9.64 16.84
CA GLY A 66 -12.79 10.90 16.61
C GLY A 66 -11.35 10.69 16.16
N ILE A 67 -10.84 11.60 15.33
CA ILE A 67 -9.43 11.66 14.89
C ILE A 67 -8.85 12.96 15.41
N ALA A 68 -7.75 12.91 16.17
CA ALA A 68 -7.18 14.09 16.81
C ALA A 68 -6.62 15.13 15.81
N GLN A 69 -6.05 14.67 14.70
CA GLN A 69 -5.48 15.53 13.65
C GLN A 69 -6.16 15.20 12.33
N HIS A 70 -6.82 16.18 11.72
CA HIS A 70 -7.42 16.06 10.40
C HIS A 70 -7.20 17.35 9.59
N LEU A 71 -6.67 17.20 8.38
CA LEU A 71 -6.39 18.34 7.48
C LEU A 71 -7.63 18.84 6.73
N ILE A 72 -8.69 18.03 6.73
CA ILE A 72 -9.99 18.33 6.15
C ILE A 72 -11.05 18.16 7.23
N ASP A 73 -12.20 18.81 7.05
CA ASP A 73 -13.31 18.69 7.99
C ASP A 73 -13.73 17.23 8.14
N TYR A 74 -13.86 16.81 9.39
CA TYR A 74 -14.19 15.44 9.76
C TYR A 74 -15.13 15.44 10.96
N SER A 75 -16.14 14.59 10.90
CA SER A 75 -16.99 14.25 12.03
C SER A 75 -17.03 12.74 12.21
N GLU A 76 -17.32 12.27 13.43
CA GLU A 76 -17.47 10.83 13.72
C GLU A 76 -18.58 10.16 12.89
N ALA A 77 -19.52 10.97 12.38
CA ALA A 77 -20.57 10.53 11.46
C ALA A 77 -20.04 10.23 10.04
N ASP A 78 -18.86 10.71 9.68
CA ASP A 78 -18.26 10.50 8.36
C ASP A 78 -17.84 9.04 8.13
N SER A 79 -17.63 8.70 6.86
CA SER A 79 -17.37 7.34 6.44
C SER A 79 -15.91 6.89 6.62
N TYR A 80 -15.69 5.57 6.71
CA TYR A 80 -14.34 4.99 6.73
C TYR A 80 -13.50 5.41 5.52
N ALA A 81 -14.10 5.61 4.33
CA ALA A 81 -13.41 6.13 3.16
C ALA A 81 -12.73 7.47 3.44
N ARG A 82 -13.45 8.39 4.09
CA ARG A 82 -12.93 9.70 4.47
C ARG A 82 -11.81 9.57 5.51
N VAL A 83 -11.93 8.63 6.46
CA VAL A 83 -10.86 8.34 7.42
C VAL A 83 -9.57 7.90 6.72
N PHE A 84 -9.64 7.03 5.70
CA PHE A 84 -8.44 6.65 4.94
C PHE A 84 -7.80 7.83 4.23
N VAL A 85 -8.60 8.73 3.65
CA VAL A 85 -8.09 9.95 3.02
C VAL A 85 -7.40 10.83 4.07
N ILE A 86 -8.00 11.01 5.24
CA ILE A 86 -7.40 11.78 6.34
C ILE A 86 -6.07 11.14 6.79
N GLY A 87 -6.05 9.83 6.99
CA GLY A 87 -4.84 9.09 7.35
C GLY A 87 -3.74 9.22 6.29
N LEU A 88 -4.10 9.18 5.02
CA LEU A 88 -3.19 9.41 3.90
C LEU A 88 -2.64 10.84 3.92
N LEU A 89 -3.50 11.84 4.07
CA LEU A 89 -3.09 13.26 4.13
C LEU A 89 -2.16 13.53 5.31
N ASN A 90 -2.46 12.99 6.48
CA ASN A 90 -1.59 13.09 7.65
C ASN A 90 -0.24 12.42 7.41
N THR A 91 -0.23 11.21 6.84
CA THR A 91 1.02 10.50 6.50
C THR A 91 1.87 11.30 5.53
N LEU A 92 1.24 11.88 4.49
CA LEU A 92 1.91 12.74 3.52
C LEU A 92 2.47 14.00 4.19
N LEU A 93 1.67 14.68 5.01
CA LEU A 93 2.10 15.88 5.74
C LEU A 93 3.33 15.58 6.61
N VAL A 94 3.24 14.55 7.46
CA VAL A 94 4.33 14.18 8.38
C VAL A 94 5.55 13.69 7.60
N SER A 95 5.36 12.95 6.51
CA SER A 95 6.47 12.50 5.66
C SER A 95 7.19 13.66 4.99
N VAL A 96 6.48 14.65 4.45
CA VAL A 96 7.08 15.82 3.80
C VAL A 96 7.88 16.64 4.81
N ILE A 97 7.28 16.96 5.96
CA ILE A 97 7.96 17.69 7.03
C ILE A 97 9.18 16.89 7.51
N GLY A 98 9.00 15.59 7.74
CA GLY A 98 10.05 14.68 8.18
C GLY A 98 11.21 14.59 7.20
N ILE A 99 10.95 14.48 5.89
CA ILE A 99 11.98 14.45 4.85
C ILE A 99 12.78 15.76 4.84
N ILE A 100 12.11 16.91 4.89
CA ILE A 100 12.79 18.21 4.88
C ILE A 100 13.71 18.32 6.12
N LEU A 101 13.17 18.06 7.31
CA LEU A 101 13.93 18.17 8.55
C LEU A 101 15.07 17.15 8.64
N ALA A 102 14.80 15.89 8.28
CA ALA A 102 15.80 14.82 8.30
C ALA A 102 16.90 15.07 7.27
N THR A 103 16.58 15.64 6.11
CA THR A 103 17.59 15.99 5.09
C THR A 103 18.49 17.11 5.59
N LEU A 104 17.92 18.19 6.15
CA LEU A 104 18.71 19.30 6.68
C LEU A 104 19.60 18.86 7.85
N LEU A 105 19.01 18.19 8.86
CA LEU A 105 19.77 17.71 10.02
C LEU A 105 20.78 16.64 9.63
N GLY A 106 20.37 15.67 8.83
CA GLY A 106 21.24 14.59 8.35
C GLY A 106 22.41 15.11 7.54
N PHE A 107 22.19 16.12 6.69
CA PHE A 107 23.26 16.78 5.93
C PHE A 107 24.25 17.50 6.85
N ILE A 108 23.76 18.33 7.78
CA ILE A 108 24.61 19.07 8.72
C ILE A 108 25.47 18.10 9.55
N ILE A 109 24.85 17.06 10.10
CA ILE A 109 25.53 16.08 10.94
C ILE A 109 26.48 15.21 10.11
N GLY A 110 26.10 14.88 8.86
CA GLY A 110 26.94 14.17 7.91
C GLY A 110 28.22 14.94 7.59
N VAL A 111 28.11 16.24 7.31
CA VAL A 111 29.27 17.12 7.11
C VAL A 111 30.11 17.26 8.39
N ALA A 112 29.46 17.45 9.54
CA ALA A 112 30.15 17.56 10.83
C ALA A 112 31.00 16.31 11.15
N ARG A 113 30.53 15.11 10.76
CA ARG A 113 31.25 13.86 10.94
C ARG A 113 32.55 13.78 10.12
N LEU A 114 32.59 14.42 8.94
CA LEU A 114 33.78 14.52 8.08
C LEU A 114 34.71 15.67 8.45
N SER A 115 34.36 16.46 9.48
CA SER A 115 35.17 17.59 9.93
C SER A 115 36.57 17.13 10.40
N PRO A 116 37.65 17.85 10.03
CA PRO A 116 38.98 17.58 10.56
C PRO A 116 39.09 17.87 12.07
N ASN A 117 38.12 18.56 12.67
CA ASN A 117 38.07 18.78 14.10
C ASN A 117 37.58 17.49 14.82
N TRP A 118 38.50 16.87 15.56
CA TRP A 118 38.23 15.63 16.31
C TRP A 118 37.00 15.70 17.21
N MET A 119 36.80 16.82 17.92
CA MET A 119 35.68 16.96 18.86
C MET A 119 34.34 16.95 18.12
N ILE A 120 34.23 17.72 17.03
CA ILE A 120 33.01 17.81 16.23
C ILE A 120 32.70 16.46 15.57
N SER A 121 33.70 15.83 14.97
CA SER A 121 33.54 14.51 14.33
C SER A 121 33.10 13.44 15.33
N LYS A 122 33.65 13.45 16.55
CA LYS A 122 33.30 12.49 17.61
C LYS A 122 31.89 12.73 18.13
N LEU A 123 31.50 13.97 18.40
CA LEU A 123 30.14 14.31 18.84
C LEU A 123 29.08 13.92 17.80
N ALA A 124 29.34 14.21 16.51
CA ALA A 124 28.46 13.80 15.42
C ALA A 124 28.35 12.26 15.32
N THR A 125 29.47 11.55 15.52
CA THR A 125 29.47 10.07 15.52
C THR A 125 28.63 9.50 16.67
N VAL A 126 28.81 10.02 17.89
CA VAL A 126 28.01 9.58 19.06
C VAL A 126 26.52 9.83 18.84
N TYR A 127 26.15 11.03 18.34
CA TYR A 127 24.76 11.32 17.99
C TYR A 127 24.20 10.28 17.02
N VAL A 128 24.89 10.04 15.88
CA VAL A 128 24.40 9.12 14.85
C VAL A 128 24.27 7.70 15.38
N GLU A 129 25.26 7.21 16.14
CA GLU A 129 25.23 5.86 16.71
C GLU A 129 24.09 5.71 17.72
N VAL A 130 23.87 6.69 18.59
CA VAL A 130 22.78 6.63 19.59
C VAL A 130 21.42 6.54 18.89
N PHE A 131 21.11 7.46 17.98
CA PHE A 131 19.79 7.50 17.33
C PHE A 131 19.53 6.33 16.38
N ARG A 132 20.59 5.74 15.79
CA ARG A 132 20.45 4.55 14.93
C ARG A 132 20.34 3.23 15.69
N ASN A 133 20.86 3.16 16.92
CA ASN A 133 20.85 1.94 17.72
C ASN A 133 19.68 1.88 18.73
N ILE A 134 19.07 3.01 19.08
CA ILE A 134 17.88 3.02 19.95
C ILE A 134 16.64 2.53 19.17
N PRO A 135 15.92 1.51 19.66
CA PRO A 135 14.69 1.05 19.03
C PRO A 135 13.68 2.19 18.84
N PRO A 136 13.04 2.31 17.66
CA PRO A 136 12.10 3.41 17.39
C PRO A 136 10.91 3.40 18.34
N LEU A 137 10.47 2.21 18.80
CA LEU A 137 9.42 2.09 19.80
C LEU A 137 9.79 2.77 21.13
N LEU A 138 11.05 2.64 21.57
CA LEU A 138 11.53 3.30 22.78
C LEU A 138 11.52 4.82 22.61
N GLN A 139 11.90 5.30 21.42
CA GLN A 139 11.83 6.74 21.11
C GLN A 139 10.40 7.25 21.22
N ILE A 140 9.44 6.57 20.59
CA ILE A 140 8.02 6.94 20.66
C ILE A 140 7.51 6.94 22.11
N LEU A 141 7.85 5.89 22.89
CA LEU A 141 7.45 5.79 24.30
C LEU A 141 8.06 6.89 25.16
N PHE A 142 9.33 7.23 24.94
CA PHE A 142 10.01 8.30 25.66
C PHE A 142 9.33 9.65 25.39
N TRP A 143 9.09 10.00 24.13
CA TRP A 143 8.42 11.26 23.80
C TRP A 143 7.00 11.31 24.39
N TYR A 144 6.25 10.22 24.29
CA TYR A 144 4.92 10.12 24.91
C TYR A 144 4.95 10.32 26.42
N THR A 145 5.79 9.57 27.13
CA THR A 145 5.76 9.57 28.60
C THR A 145 6.51 10.72 29.25
N ALA A 146 7.68 11.10 28.72
CA ALA A 146 8.53 12.12 29.33
C ALA A 146 8.15 13.54 28.91
N VAL A 147 7.57 13.72 27.72
CA VAL A 147 7.22 15.05 27.19
C VAL A 147 5.71 15.24 27.16
N PHE A 148 4.95 14.39 26.46
CA PHE A 148 3.52 14.65 26.31
C PHE A 148 2.72 14.50 27.62
N LEU A 149 3.04 13.52 28.48
CA LEU A 149 2.36 13.39 29.78
C LEU A 149 2.78 14.43 30.84
N THR A 150 3.94 15.07 30.68
CA THR A 150 4.47 16.03 31.67
C THR A 150 4.11 17.47 31.33
N LEU A 151 3.69 17.74 30.09
CA LEU A 151 3.15 19.03 29.70
C LEU A 151 1.82 19.27 30.43
N PRO A 152 1.66 20.40 31.14
CA PRO A 152 0.37 20.75 31.72
C PRO A 152 -0.60 21.08 30.58
N GLY A 153 -1.62 20.23 30.42
CA GLY A 153 -2.65 20.32 29.40
C GLY A 153 -3.82 19.41 29.74
#